data_AF-A0AAN0JC67-F1
#
_entry.id   AF-A0AAN0JC67-F1
#
_cell.length_a   1.000
_cell.length_b   1.000
_cell.length_c   1.000
_cell.angle_alpha   90.00
_cell.angle_beta   90.00
_cell.angle_gamma   90.00
#
_symmetry.space_group_name_H-M   'P 1'
#
loop_
_entity.id
_entity.type
_entity.pdbx_description
1 polymer ?
#
loop_
_entity_poly.entity_id
_entity_poly.type
_entity_poly.pdbx_seq_one_letter_code
_entity_poly.pdbx_strand_id
1 'polypeptide(L)'
;MNVDEDKTNLYEVNELTEYNGSGFSNLPEYTQKERNDSNKWKLLLVCLLVAILFINIIIFLMTAVNLYYASTAVPAACQTQNSSTAASTGSLTSSEGPLNNCSIVNSTWTDNLMRYNMAMENNVNRLINATLSNARKIDDIAMSTDQQSSVVENNTYTLDDILNITNDATRMLTGIIHSLATHDSTLISTSAITDDIQIVLDRLLELHNSSNIFNSILPISCSDILAAYPSSTSGYYHVNSRHIYCNMGELCGSSGGWTRIGFLDMNGATSDCPPGFRLYQVGAVRACGRPVGGPSCVSEILPTNGINYTQICGRVTGYQWASPDAVDTRFRSNAIHNDINSYYVDGVSITRGSPRQHVWTFMAGVRDSSYDAGNCPCSTPPGATQVIQSFVGNDYFCESGNHANGWTYTLYTSDPLWDGQGCGTQEFVCCAAAGLPWFHRDYGSASSSENLELRLCADETTAFDDIPISYYEIYVK
;
A
#
# COMPACT_ATOMS: atom_id res chain seq x y z
N MET A 1 14.19 90.18 11.77
CA MET A 1 15.54 89.63 11.50
C MET A 1 15.34 88.63 10.37
N ASN A 2 15.30 89.07 9.10
CA ASN A 2 16.45 89.15 8.15
C ASN A 2 17.30 87.88 8.17
N VAL A 3 17.65 87.16 7.10
CA VAL A 3 17.63 87.25 5.61
C VAL A 3 18.01 85.81 5.18
N ASP A 4 17.25 85.13 4.32
CA ASP A 4 17.50 84.83 2.89
C ASP A 4 18.81 84.10 2.46
N GLU A 5 18.62 83.36 1.35
CA GLU A 5 19.54 82.64 0.43
C GLU A 5 19.87 81.16 0.73
N ASP A 6 19.36 80.12 0.03
CA ASP A 6 19.11 79.81 -1.40
C ASP A 6 20.18 78.84 -1.98
N LYS A 7 19.74 77.66 -2.44
CA LYS A 7 20.02 77.07 -3.78
C LYS A 7 19.64 75.58 -3.92
N THR A 8 18.45 75.37 -4.49
CA THR A 8 18.14 74.61 -5.72
C THR A 8 19.12 73.57 -6.31
N ASN A 9 18.59 72.38 -6.63
CA ASN A 9 18.49 71.74 -7.98
C ASN A 9 18.33 70.21 -7.82
N LEU A 10 17.26 69.54 -8.27
CA LEU A 10 16.69 69.29 -9.61
C LEU A 10 16.91 67.81 -9.98
N TYR A 11 15.86 67.19 -10.52
CA TYR A 11 15.70 65.78 -10.89
C TYR A 11 16.73 65.29 -11.92
N GLU A 12 17.05 63.99 -11.88
CA GLU A 12 17.29 63.24 -13.12
C GLU A 12 16.80 61.79 -12.99
N VAL A 13 15.75 61.49 -13.74
CA VAL A 13 15.27 60.16 -14.07
C VAL A 13 16.17 59.68 -15.21
N ASN A 14 17.02 58.67 -14.96
CA ASN A 14 17.79 58.04 -16.01
C ASN A 14 17.03 56.81 -16.55
N GLU A 15 16.58 57.01 -17.79
CA GLU A 15 16.38 56.09 -18.92
C GLU A 15 16.28 54.57 -18.65
N LEU A 16 15.16 54.05 -19.18
CA LEU A 16 14.93 52.66 -19.56
C LEU A 16 16.07 52.14 -20.46
N THR A 17 16.85 51.19 -19.97
CA THR A 17 17.63 50.31 -20.84
C THR A 17 16.73 49.21 -21.40
N GLU A 18 16.54 49.24 -22.72
CA GLU A 18 16.03 48.14 -23.55
C GLU A 18 16.64 46.80 -23.12
N TYR A 19 15.80 45.88 -22.65
CA TYR A 19 16.21 44.51 -22.37
C TYR A 19 16.26 43.72 -23.68
N ASN A 20 17.45 43.65 -24.27
CA ASN A 20 17.72 42.80 -25.42
C ASN A 20 17.75 41.33 -24.99
N GLY A 21 16.91 40.52 -25.63
CA GLY A 21 16.88 39.07 -25.45
C GLY A 21 18.16 38.39 -25.90
N SER A 22 19.10 38.19 -24.97
CA SER A 22 20.12 37.13 -25.03
C SER A 22 20.80 37.03 -23.66
N GLY A 23 20.37 36.07 -22.84
CA GLY A 23 20.90 35.92 -21.48
C GLY A 23 20.50 34.62 -20.80
N PHE A 24 20.41 33.51 -21.55
CA PHE A 24 20.36 32.18 -20.96
C PHE A 24 21.79 31.59 -20.95
N SER A 25 22.56 31.99 -19.95
CA SER A 25 23.77 31.27 -19.53
C SER A 25 24.20 31.90 -18.22
N ASN A 26 23.85 31.24 -17.11
CA ASN A 26 24.64 31.12 -15.88
C ASN A 26 23.76 30.39 -14.84
N LEU A 27 23.71 29.06 -14.94
CA LEU A 27 23.50 28.25 -13.74
C LEU A 27 24.68 28.54 -12.78
N PRO A 28 24.48 28.53 -11.46
CA PRO A 28 25.60 28.60 -10.53
C PRO A 28 26.52 27.41 -10.79
N GLU A 29 27.75 27.69 -11.17
CA GLU A 29 28.80 26.70 -11.32
C GLU A 29 29.03 26.02 -9.96
N TYR A 30 28.55 24.78 -9.84
CA TYR A 30 28.77 23.91 -8.68
C TYR A 30 30.28 23.73 -8.50
N THR A 31 30.85 24.50 -7.57
CA THR A 31 32.30 24.62 -7.41
C THR A 31 32.93 23.24 -7.18
N GLN A 32 34.01 22.95 -7.93
CA GLN A 32 34.82 21.72 -7.81
C GLN A 32 35.23 21.35 -6.37
N LYS A 33 35.20 22.33 -5.45
CA LYS A 33 35.47 22.15 -4.03
C LYS A 33 34.45 21.24 -3.33
N GLU A 34 33.16 21.39 -3.62
CA GLU A 34 32.10 20.52 -3.04
C GLU A 34 32.12 19.11 -3.64
N ARG A 35 32.44 19.00 -4.93
CA ARG A 35 32.64 17.69 -5.59
C ARG A 35 33.80 16.91 -4.99
N ASN A 36 34.91 17.58 -4.66
CA ASN A 36 36.07 16.94 -4.03
C ASN A 36 35.80 16.52 -2.59
N ASP A 37 35.03 17.29 -1.82
CA ASP A 37 34.65 16.88 -0.46
C ASP A 37 33.60 15.76 -0.47
N SER A 38 32.63 15.78 -1.39
CA SER A 38 31.70 14.64 -1.62
C SER A 38 32.44 13.35 -1.98
N ASN A 39 33.44 13.43 -2.84
CA ASN A 39 34.25 12.26 -3.25
C ASN A 39 35.12 11.73 -2.10
N LYS A 40 35.62 12.59 -1.21
CA LYS A 40 36.35 12.16 0.01
C LYS A 40 35.43 11.43 0.98
N TRP A 41 34.21 11.92 1.19
CA TRP A 41 33.22 11.26 2.04
C TRP A 41 32.79 9.90 1.47
N LYS A 42 32.58 9.81 0.15
CA LYS A 42 32.30 8.53 -0.52
C LYS A 42 33.47 7.55 -0.40
N LEU A 43 34.71 8.02 -0.58
CA LEU A 43 35.90 7.19 -0.42
C LEU A 43 36.06 6.68 1.02
N LEU A 44 35.85 7.56 2.01
CA LEU A 44 35.84 7.19 3.43
C LEU A 44 34.79 6.12 3.73
N LEU A 45 33.58 6.27 3.19
CA LEU A 45 32.47 5.33 3.40
C LEU A 45 32.76 3.96 2.77
N VAL A 46 33.33 3.94 1.56
CA VAL A 46 33.80 2.71 0.91
C VAL A 46 34.92 2.04 1.71
N CYS A 47 35.91 2.80 2.18
CA CYS A 47 36.98 2.27 3.02
C CYS A 47 36.44 1.67 4.32
N LEU A 48 35.42 2.30 4.93
CA LEU A 48 34.79 1.83 6.17
C LEU A 48 34.01 0.53 5.95
N LEU A 49 33.28 0.42 4.83
CA LEU A 49 32.59 -0.82 4.44
C LEU A 49 33.57 -1.97 4.16
N VAL A 50 34.68 -1.70 3.48
CA VAL A 50 35.73 -2.70 3.23
C VAL A 50 36.38 -3.14 4.54
N ALA A 51 36.62 -2.23 5.48
CA ALA A 51 37.15 -2.57 6.80
C ALA A 51 36.19 -3.45 7.60
N ILE A 52 34.88 -3.15 7.56
CA ILE A 52 33.84 -3.98 8.20
C ILE A 52 33.81 -5.37 7.58
N LEU A 53 33.88 -5.49 6.26
CA LEU A 53 33.94 -6.78 5.56
C LEU A 53 35.15 -7.60 6.02
N PHE A 54 36.32 -6.97 6.12
CA PHE A 54 37.55 -7.62 6.56
C PHE A 54 37.46 -8.12 8.00
N ILE A 55 36.86 -7.33 8.90
CA ILE A 55 36.63 -7.73 10.30
C ILE A 55 35.69 -8.94 10.36
N ASN A 56 34.61 -8.96 9.57
CA ASN A 56 33.70 -10.11 9.52
C ASN A 56 34.38 -11.39 9.01
N ILE A 57 35.26 -11.29 8.01
CA ILE A 57 36.06 -12.41 7.51
C ILE A 57 37.00 -12.94 8.60
N ILE A 58 37.67 -12.05 9.33
CA ILE A 58 38.57 -12.44 10.43
C ILE A 58 37.78 -13.16 11.54
N ILE A 59 36.61 -12.64 11.93
CA ILE A 59 35.75 -13.27 12.93
C ILE A 59 35.32 -14.66 12.45
N PHE A 60 34.91 -14.80 11.19
CA PHE A 60 34.53 -16.10 10.61
C PHE A 60 35.68 -17.11 10.60
N LEU A 61 36.90 -16.66 10.28
CA LEU A 61 38.08 -17.53 10.32
C LEU A 61 38.41 -17.94 11.76
N MET A 62 38.32 -17.03 12.73
CA MET A 62 38.52 -17.36 14.14
C MET A 62 37.47 -18.34 14.67
N THR A 63 36.20 -18.21 14.29
CA THR A 63 35.15 -19.16 14.71
C THR A 63 35.30 -20.53 14.03
N ALA A 64 35.66 -20.57 12.74
CA ALA A 64 35.94 -21.81 12.02
C ALA A 64 37.13 -22.58 12.62
N VAL A 65 38.19 -21.87 12.99
CA VAL A 65 39.37 -22.46 13.66
C VAL A 65 39.00 -22.99 15.05
N ASN A 66 38.22 -22.25 15.85
CA ASN A 66 37.75 -22.74 17.15
C ASN A 66 36.84 -23.97 17.01
N LEU A 67 35.99 -24.03 15.99
CA LEU A 67 35.13 -25.18 15.71
C LEU A 67 35.94 -26.41 15.25
N TYR A 68 37.03 -26.20 14.50
CA TYR A 68 37.98 -27.25 14.13
C TYR A 68 38.75 -27.80 15.33
N TYR A 69 39.17 -26.96 16.27
CA TYR A 69 39.80 -27.43 17.51
C TYR A 69 38.80 -28.13 18.44
N ALA A 70 37.54 -27.68 18.48
CA ALA A 70 36.48 -28.35 19.25
C ALA A 70 36.09 -29.71 18.66
N SER A 71 36.11 -29.88 17.33
CA SER A 71 35.77 -31.15 16.68
C SER A 71 36.90 -32.19 16.72
N THR A 72 38.14 -31.76 16.99
CA THR A 72 39.31 -32.64 17.15
C THR A 72 39.64 -32.95 18.61
N ALA A 73 39.06 -32.21 19.57
CA ALA A 73 39.21 -32.46 21.01
C ALA A 73 38.29 -33.59 21.50
N VAL A 74 38.61 -34.85 21.16
CA VAL A 74 38.12 -36.00 21.92
C VAL A 74 38.97 -36.11 23.20
N PRO A 75 38.39 -36.25 24.40
CA PRO A 75 39.17 -36.51 25.61
C PRO A 75 40.02 -37.77 25.39
N ALA A 76 41.32 -37.71 25.71
CA ALA A 76 42.27 -38.83 25.57
C ALA A 76 41.86 -40.13 26.29
N ALA A 77 40.73 -40.13 27.03
CA ALA A 77 40.21 -41.24 27.81
C ALA A 77 39.21 -42.16 27.07
N CYS A 78 38.74 -41.85 25.86
CA CYS A 78 37.76 -42.70 25.14
C CYS A 78 38.24 -43.13 23.72
N GLN A 79 39.53 -43.44 23.52
CA GLN A 79 40.03 -44.14 22.32
C GLN A 79 40.21 -45.64 22.61
N THR A 80 39.32 -46.50 22.13
CA THR A 80 39.53 -47.97 22.17
C THR A 80 40.13 -48.46 20.86
N GLN A 81 41.24 -49.20 20.98
CA GLN A 81 41.89 -49.90 19.89
C GLN A 81 41.01 -51.04 19.36
N ASN A 82 40.80 -51.09 18.05
CA ASN A 82 40.39 -52.30 17.35
C ASN A 82 41.55 -53.30 17.34
N SER A 83 41.46 -54.38 18.12
CA SER A 83 42.24 -55.60 17.90
C SER A 83 41.51 -56.79 18.53
N SER A 84 40.97 -57.63 17.68
CA SER A 84 40.45 -58.96 17.99
C SER A 84 41.61 -59.94 18.22
N THR A 85 41.63 -60.67 19.33
CA THR A 85 42.05 -62.10 19.44
C THR A 85 41.95 -62.66 20.87
N ALA A 86 41.14 -63.72 21.00
CA ALA A 86 41.26 -64.93 21.84
C ALA A 86 41.70 -64.92 23.34
N ALA A 87 40.84 -65.60 24.12
CA ALA A 87 41.13 -66.69 25.10
C ALA A 87 41.25 -66.42 26.63
N SER A 88 40.29 -67.04 27.34
CA SER A 88 40.37 -67.85 28.59
C SER A 88 40.74 -67.26 29.96
N THR A 89 39.77 -67.46 30.87
CA THR A 89 39.84 -67.87 32.30
C THR A 89 40.56 -67.00 33.34
N GLY A 90 39.83 -66.71 34.43
CA GLY A 90 40.41 -66.48 35.76
C GLY A 90 39.89 -65.23 36.46
N SER A 91 39.12 -65.44 37.53
CA SER A 91 38.78 -64.43 38.54
C SER A 91 40.05 -63.75 39.09
N LEU A 92 40.02 -62.42 39.25
CA LEU A 92 40.58 -61.69 40.41
C LEU A 92 40.22 -60.21 40.33
N THR A 93 39.79 -59.69 41.47
CA THR A 93 39.43 -58.31 41.77
C THR A 93 40.67 -57.41 41.88
N SER A 94 40.65 -56.24 41.25
CA SER A 94 41.44 -55.08 41.68
C SER A 94 40.70 -53.79 41.38
N SER A 95 40.65 -52.91 42.38
CA SER A 95 40.00 -51.61 42.35
C SER A 95 40.70 -50.64 41.39
N GLU A 96 39.94 -50.06 40.47
CA GLU A 96 40.28 -48.79 39.83
C GLU A 96 39.03 -47.90 39.83
N GLY A 97 39.24 -46.59 40.00
CA GLY A 97 38.24 -45.57 40.34
C GLY A 97 37.06 -45.45 39.37
N PRO A 98 36.09 -44.56 39.66
CA PRO A 98 34.84 -44.52 38.91
C PRO A 98 35.12 -44.27 37.43
N LEU A 99 34.88 -45.30 36.61
CA LEU A 99 34.84 -45.22 35.16
C LEU A 99 33.97 -44.02 34.78
N ASN A 100 34.61 -42.96 34.30
CA ASN A 100 33.98 -41.78 33.78
C ASN A 100 33.05 -42.20 32.64
N ASN A 101 31.75 -42.19 32.92
CA ASN A 101 30.71 -42.62 32.00
C ASN A 101 30.74 -41.70 30.76
N CYS A 102 31.41 -42.12 29.67
CA CYS A 102 31.54 -41.33 28.43
C CYS A 102 30.13 -40.96 27.88
N SER A 103 29.04 -41.65 28.26
CA SER A 103 27.66 -41.26 27.89
C SER A 103 27.15 -39.99 28.57
N ILE A 104 27.54 -39.73 29.83
CA ILE A 104 27.17 -38.51 30.57
C ILE A 104 27.95 -37.30 30.02
N VAL A 105 29.24 -37.50 29.69
CA VAL A 105 30.06 -36.44 29.08
C VAL A 105 29.54 -36.08 27.69
N ASN A 106 29.17 -37.09 26.88
CA ASN A 106 28.61 -36.85 25.56
C ASN A 106 27.27 -36.10 25.67
N SER A 107 26.33 -36.54 26.52
CA SER A 107 25.04 -35.85 26.72
C SER A 107 25.18 -34.42 27.23
N THR A 108 26.10 -34.16 28.17
CA THR A 108 26.36 -32.80 28.68
C THR A 108 26.94 -31.87 27.60
N TRP A 109 27.79 -32.40 26.72
CA TRP A 109 28.32 -31.64 25.58
C TRP A 109 27.22 -31.34 24.56
N THR A 110 26.36 -32.31 24.24
CA THR A 110 25.21 -32.12 23.36
C THR A 110 24.23 -31.09 23.92
N ASP A 111 23.96 -31.11 25.22
CA ASP A 111 23.05 -30.17 25.90
C ASP A 111 23.59 -28.74 25.87
N ASN A 112 24.89 -28.57 26.14
CA ASN A 112 25.52 -27.25 26.05
C ASN A 112 25.54 -26.73 24.61
N LEU A 113 25.82 -27.59 23.62
CA LEU A 113 25.78 -27.23 22.21
C LEU A 113 24.37 -26.78 21.78
N MET A 114 23.32 -27.52 22.20
CA MET A 114 21.93 -27.13 21.95
C MET A 114 21.58 -25.79 22.59
N ARG A 115 22.05 -25.53 23.82
CA ARG A 115 21.84 -24.24 24.51
C ARG A 115 22.51 -23.07 23.80
N TYR A 116 23.75 -23.25 23.32
CA TYR A 116 24.44 -22.23 22.54
C TYR A 116 23.76 -21.97 21.19
N ASN A 117 23.31 -23.02 20.49
CA ASN A 117 22.58 -22.89 19.23
C ASN A 117 21.26 -22.11 19.41
N MET A 118 20.48 -22.43 20.45
CA MET A 118 19.24 -21.69 20.77
C MET A 118 19.51 -20.22 21.14
N ALA A 119 20.57 -19.94 21.89
CA ALA A 119 20.95 -18.56 22.23
C ALA A 119 21.41 -17.77 20.99
N MET A 120 22.14 -18.43 20.08
CA MET A 120 22.59 -17.83 18.83
C MET A 120 21.42 -17.54 17.88
N GLU A 121 20.48 -18.47 17.75
CA GLU A 121 19.25 -18.30 16.97
C GLU A 121 18.42 -17.11 17.47
N ASN A 122 18.25 -16.97 18.79
CA ASN A 122 17.56 -15.82 19.38
C ASN A 122 18.26 -14.48 19.08
N ASN A 123 19.60 -14.45 19.15
CA ASN A 123 20.36 -13.24 18.84
C ASN A 123 20.31 -12.89 17.34
N VAL A 124 20.36 -13.89 16.46
CA VAL A 124 20.20 -13.73 15.01
C VAL A 124 18.79 -13.20 14.69
N ASN A 125 17.75 -13.76 15.29
CA ASN A 125 16.37 -13.29 15.11
C ASN A 125 16.20 -11.82 15.57
N ARG A 126 16.83 -11.43 16.69
CA ARG A 126 16.85 -10.03 17.13
C ARG A 126 17.56 -9.10 16.14
N LEU A 127 18.69 -9.55 15.58
CA LEU A 127 19.45 -8.77 14.59
C LEU A 127 18.68 -8.63 13.27
N ILE A 128 18.04 -9.70 12.79
CA ILE A 128 17.17 -9.68 11.61
C ILE A 128 16.03 -8.68 11.82
N ASN A 129 15.34 -8.74 12.96
CA ASN A 129 14.24 -7.82 13.26
C ASN A 129 14.71 -6.36 13.34
N ALA A 130 15.88 -6.08 13.93
CA ALA A 130 16.44 -4.73 13.99
C ALA A 130 16.87 -4.22 12.61
N THR A 131 17.48 -5.09 11.79
CA THR A 131 17.88 -4.75 10.41
C THR A 131 16.67 -4.47 9.54
N LEU A 132 15.60 -5.26 9.69
CA LEU A 132 14.32 -5.06 9.01
C LEU A 132 13.64 -3.75 9.45
N SER A 133 13.68 -3.42 10.74
CA SER A 133 13.16 -2.14 11.25
C SER A 133 13.93 -0.94 10.68
N ASN A 134 15.24 -1.05 10.53
CA ASN A 134 16.05 0.01 9.92
C ASN A 134 15.81 0.11 8.41
N ALA A 135 15.60 -1.00 7.72
CA ALA A 135 15.23 -1.00 6.30
C ALA A 135 13.89 -0.28 6.06
N ARG A 136 12.88 -0.53 6.92
CA ARG A 136 11.59 0.21 6.88
C ARG A 136 11.78 1.72 7.04
N LYS A 137 12.58 2.14 8.02
CA LYS A 137 12.85 3.58 8.21
C LYS A 137 13.56 4.20 7.02
N ILE A 138 14.40 3.45 6.32
CA ILE A 138 15.08 3.92 5.10
C ILE A 138 14.08 4.02 3.93
N ASP A 139 13.15 3.08 3.83
CA ASP A 139 12.08 3.09 2.82
C ASP A 139 11.08 4.24 3.05
N ASP A 140 10.67 4.48 4.30
CA ASP A 140 9.87 5.63 4.69
C ASP A 140 10.56 6.96 4.31
N ILE A 141 11.88 7.04 4.50
CA ILE A 141 12.68 8.21 4.10
C ILE A 141 12.73 8.34 2.57
N ALA A 142 12.90 7.25 1.83
CA ALA A 142 12.90 7.25 0.37
C ALA A 142 11.54 7.70 -0.19
N MET A 143 10.44 7.13 0.32
CA MET A 143 9.07 7.53 -0.02
C MET A 143 8.81 9.01 0.31
N SER A 144 9.25 9.48 1.48
CA SER A 144 9.13 10.90 1.84
C SER A 144 9.95 11.80 0.94
N THR A 145 11.12 11.33 0.46
CA THR A 145 11.98 12.06 -0.47
C THR A 145 11.38 12.12 -1.87
N ASP A 146 10.80 11.01 -2.36
CA ASP A 146 10.09 10.96 -3.64
C ASP A 146 8.83 11.83 -3.61
N GLN A 147 8.11 11.82 -2.48
CA GLN A 147 7.00 12.73 -2.23
C GLN A 147 7.46 14.19 -2.26
N GLN A 148 8.57 14.53 -1.61
CA GLN A 148 9.13 15.89 -1.66
C GLN A 148 9.57 16.28 -3.07
N SER A 149 10.17 15.37 -3.84
CA SER A 149 10.60 15.65 -5.22
C SER A 149 9.40 15.89 -6.14
N SER A 150 8.33 15.10 -6.00
CA SER A 150 7.08 15.29 -6.73
C SER A 150 6.37 16.59 -6.35
N VAL A 151 6.36 16.97 -5.06
CA VAL A 151 5.82 18.26 -4.61
C VAL A 151 6.64 19.42 -5.19
N VAL A 152 7.97 19.30 -5.25
CA VAL A 152 8.85 20.32 -5.84
C VAL A 152 8.60 20.46 -7.34
N GLU A 153 8.47 19.35 -8.08
CA GLU A 153 8.13 19.37 -9.52
C GLU A 153 6.75 20.00 -9.76
N ASN A 154 5.73 19.59 -9.00
CA ASN A 154 4.38 20.13 -9.15
C ASN A 154 4.29 21.62 -8.78
N ASN A 155 4.99 22.04 -7.72
CA ASN A 155 5.11 23.46 -7.37
C ASN A 155 5.81 24.25 -8.48
N THR A 156 6.78 23.65 -9.17
CA THR A 156 7.46 24.29 -10.31
C THR A 156 6.51 24.49 -11.49
N TYR A 157 5.68 23.50 -11.83
CA TYR A 157 4.64 23.64 -12.85
C TYR A 157 3.57 24.68 -12.46
N THR A 158 3.14 24.67 -11.20
CA THR A 158 2.18 25.65 -10.67
C THR A 158 2.74 27.08 -10.73
N LEU A 159 4.03 27.26 -10.42
CA LEU A 159 4.72 28.54 -10.53
C LEU A 159 4.81 29.02 -11.99
N ASP A 160 5.02 28.12 -12.95
CA ASP A 160 5.04 28.43 -14.39
C ASP A 160 3.67 28.90 -14.88
N ASP A 161 2.59 28.21 -14.47
CA ASP A 161 1.22 28.62 -14.77
C ASP A 161 0.86 29.98 -14.15
N ILE A 162 1.25 30.22 -12.89
CA ILE A 162 1.05 31.52 -12.22
C ILE A 162 1.83 32.62 -12.94
N LEU A 163 3.07 32.35 -13.37
CA LEU A 163 3.87 33.29 -14.16
C LEU A 163 3.19 33.61 -15.50
N ASN A 164 2.64 32.62 -16.19
CA ASN A 164 1.92 32.80 -17.45
C ASN A 164 0.65 33.64 -17.26
N ILE A 165 -0.17 33.33 -16.24
CA ILE A 165 -1.37 34.09 -15.91
C ILE A 165 -1.01 35.54 -15.52
N THR A 166 0.03 35.73 -14.72
CA THR A 166 0.48 37.07 -14.29
C THR A 166 0.99 37.88 -15.47
N ASN A 167 1.70 37.25 -16.41
CA ASN A 167 2.16 37.89 -17.64
C ASN A 167 0.98 38.32 -18.52
N ASP A 168 -0.04 37.47 -18.68
CA ASP A 168 -1.22 37.79 -19.47
C ASP A 168 -2.07 38.89 -18.81
N ALA A 169 -2.22 38.87 -17.50
CA ALA A 169 -2.84 39.96 -16.74
C ALA A 169 -2.06 41.28 -16.90
N THR A 170 -0.73 41.23 -16.87
CA THR A 170 0.14 42.40 -17.06
C THR A 170 0.02 42.97 -18.48
N ARG A 171 -0.08 42.10 -19.51
CA ARG A 171 -0.33 42.52 -20.90
C ARG A 171 -1.68 43.19 -21.05
N MET A 172 -2.71 42.63 -20.43
CA MET A 172 -4.06 43.19 -20.45
C MET A 172 -4.09 44.56 -19.75
N LEU A 173 -3.44 44.68 -18.59
CA LEU A 173 -3.30 45.94 -17.85
C LEU A 173 -2.52 46.99 -18.65
N THR A 174 -1.45 46.58 -19.34
CA THR A 174 -0.66 47.46 -20.22
C THR A 174 -1.49 47.93 -21.41
N GLY A 175 -2.32 47.06 -21.99
CA GLY A 175 -3.28 47.44 -23.04
C GLY A 175 -4.27 48.49 -22.56
N ILE A 176 -4.79 48.34 -21.34
CA ILE A 176 -5.70 49.31 -20.72
C ILE A 176 -4.99 50.65 -20.47
N ILE A 177 -3.77 50.63 -19.90
CA ILE A 177 -2.95 51.82 -19.69
C ILE A 177 -2.68 52.53 -21.02
N HIS A 178 -2.38 51.78 -22.08
CA HIS A 178 -2.16 52.34 -23.41
C HIS A 178 -3.45 52.98 -23.96
N SER A 179 -4.61 52.33 -23.81
CA SER A 179 -5.92 52.89 -24.19
C SER A 179 -6.30 54.15 -23.40
N LEU A 180 -5.92 54.21 -22.12
CA LEU A 180 -6.08 55.39 -21.26
C LEU A 180 -5.10 56.51 -21.64
N ALA A 181 -3.85 56.18 -21.96
CA ALA A 181 -2.83 57.14 -22.39
C ALA A 181 -3.14 57.75 -23.76
N THR A 182 -3.75 56.98 -24.67
CA THR A 182 -4.27 57.50 -25.94
C THR A 182 -5.50 58.41 -25.79
N HIS A 183 -6.07 58.53 -24.58
CA HIS A 183 -7.22 59.38 -24.27
C HIS A 183 -6.84 60.74 -23.67
N ASP A 184 -5.58 61.17 -23.73
CA ASP A 184 -5.13 62.47 -23.20
C ASP A 184 -5.58 63.68 -24.04
N SER A 185 -6.65 63.57 -24.83
CA SER A 185 -7.11 64.72 -25.63
C SER A 185 -8.60 64.78 -26.00
N THR A 186 -9.54 64.17 -25.28
CA THR A 186 -10.96 64.59 -25.43
C THR A 186 -11.84 64.22 -24.23
N LEU A 187 -12.40 65.27 -23.60
CA LEU A 187 -13.44 65.25 -22.57
C LEU A 187 -14.63 64.35 -22.95
N ILE A 188 -14.70 63.12 -22.42
CA ILE A 188 -15.97 62.38 -22.29
C ILE A 188 -16.02 61.71 -20.90
N SER A 189 -17.19 61.84 -20.27
CA SER A 189 -17.55 61.63 -18.86
C SER A 189 -16.87 60.49 -18.10
N THR A 190 -16.30 60.84 -16.95
CA THR A 190 -15.69 59.98 -15.91
C THR A 190 -16.57 58.83 -15.40
N SER A 191 -17.87 58.84 -15.68
CA SER A 191 -18.81 57.78 -15.26
C SER A 191 -18.61 56.46 -16.01
N ALA A 192 -18.30 56.49 -17.32
CA ALA A 192 -18.14 55.27 -18.12
C ALA A 192 -16.88 54.48 -17.73
N ILE A 193 -15.80 55.20 -17.40
CA ILE A 193 -14.53 54.62 -16.95
C ILE A 193 -14.69 53.95 -15.56
N THR A 194 -15.54 54.52 -14.70
CA THR A 194 -15.78 53.99 -13.36
C THR A 194 -16.57 52.68 -13.42
N ASP A 195 -17.56 52.59 -14.32
CA ASP A 195 -18.35 51.37 -14.54
C ASP A 195 -17.50 50.22 -15.11
N ASP A 196 -16.62 50.52 -16.08
CA ASP A 196 -15.73 49.50 -16.68
C ASP A 196 -14.70 48.96 -15.68
N ILE A 197 -14.17 49.80 -14.78
CA ILE A 197 -13.26 49.38 -13.71
C ILE A 197 -14.00 48.52 -12.68
N GLN A 198 -15.24 48.88 -12.33
CA GLN A 198 -16.05 48.13 -11.36
C GLN A 198 -16.37 46.71 -11.87
N ILE A 199 -16.72 46.57 -13.15
CA ILE A 199 -16.98 45.26 -13.79
C ILE A 199 -15.76 44.34 -13.73
N VAL A 200 -14.56 44.91 -13.92
CA VAL A 200 -13.31 44.15 -13.85
C VAL A 200 -12.98 43.75 -12.41
N LEU A 201 -13.22 44.63 -11.44
CA LEU A 201 -13.03 44.35 -10.02
C LEU A 201 -13.94 43.20 -9.56
N ASP A 202 -15.21 43.23 -9.96
CA ASP A 202 -16.19 42.21 -9.62
C ASP A 202 -15.82 40.85 -10.21
N ARG A 203 -15.33 40.81 -11.46
CA ARG A 203 -14.84 39.57 -12.09
C ARG A 203 -13.57 39.01 -11.45
N LEU A 204 -12.64 39.88 -11.04
CA LEU A 204 -11.44 39.47 -10.30
C LEU A 204 -11.79 38.91 -8.92
N LEU A 205 -12.78 39.49 -8.25
CA LEU A 205 -13.32 39.00 -6.99
C LEU A 205 -14.03 37.65 -7.14
N GLU A 206 -14.80 37.44 -8.22
CA GLU A 206 -15.41 36.15 -8.54
C GLU A 206 -14.37 35.06 -8.79
N LEU A 207 -13.30 35.36 -9.53
CA LEU A 207 -12.20 34.43 -9.78
C LEU A 207 -11.39 34.11 -8.51
N HIS A 208 -11.12 35.13 -7.68
CA HIS A 208 -10.40 34.97 -6.41
C HIS A 208 -11.21 34.19 -5.37
N ASN A 209 -12.52 34.41 -5.30
CA ASN A 209 -13.41 33.66 -4.41
C ASN A 209 -13.59 32.22 -4.90
N SER A 210 -13.73 31.99 -6.21
CA SER A 210 -13.84 30.65 -6.77
C SER A 210 -12.59 29.82 -6.44
N SER A 211 -11.40 30.34 -6.76
CA SER A 211 -10.13 29.62 -6.54
C SER A 211 -9.81 29.31 -5.07
N ASN A 212 -10.18 30.19 -4.12
CA ASN A 212 -9.98 29.94 -2.69
C ASN A 212 -11.07 29.05 -2.05
N ILE A 213 -12.31 29.09 -2.55
CA ILE A 213 -13.42 28.24 -2.07
C ILE A 213 -13.27 26.80 -2.60
N PHE A 214 -12.89 26.63 -3.87
CA PHE A 214 -12.68 25.30 -4.47
C PHE A 214 -11.51 24.53 -3.84
N ASN A 215 -10.45 25.23 -3.42
CA ASN A 215 -9.28 24.61 -2.77
C ASN A 215 -9.45 24.30 -1.27
N SER A 216 -10.51 24.80 -0.61
CA SER A 216 -10.64 24.68 0.85
C SER A 216 -11.93 24.04 1.38
N ILE A 217 -13.00 23.92 0.57
CA ILE A 217 -14.33 23.53 1.10
C ILE A 217 -14.95 22.30 0.42
N LEU A 218 -14.66 22.04 -0.87
CA LEU A 218 -15.31 20.94 -1.62
C LEU A 218 -14.36 19.77 -1.87
N PRO A 219 -14.77 18.52 -1.60
CA PRO A 219 -14.03 17.34 -2.03
C PRO A 219 -13.90 17.34 -3.56
N ILE A 220 -12.67 17.26 -4.07
CA ILE A 220 -12.39 17.16 -5.50
C ILE A 220 -12.14 15.69 -5.85
N SER A 221 -12.92 15.17 -6.78
CA SER A 221 -12.79 13.82 -7.31
C SER A 221 -11.94 13.78 -8.57
N CYS A 222 -11.52 12.59 -8.98
CA CYS A 222 -10.89 12.38 -10.27
C CYS A 222 -11.81 12.69 -11.45
N SER A 223 -13.14 12.60 -11.27
CA SER A 223 -14.12 12.99 -12.28
C SER A 223 -14.12 14.51 -12.48
N ASP A 224 -13.96 15.29 -11.40
CA ASP A 224 -13.84 16.75 -11.49
C ASP A 224 -12.55 17.16 -12.21
N ILE A 225 -11.44 16.48 -11.90
CA ILE A 225 -10.15 16.70 -12.58
C ILE A 225 -10.27 16.40 -14.07
N LEU A 226 -10.86 15.26 -14.44
CA LEU A 226 -11.02 14.89 -15.85
C LEU A 226 -11.96 15.84 -16.59
N ALA A 227 -12.98 16.36 -15.92
CA ALA A 227 -13.88 17.37 -16.49
C ALA A 227 -13.17 18.71 -16.75
N ALA A 228 -12.30 19.14 -15.82
CA ALA A 228 -11.52 20.37 -15.97
C ALA A 228 -10.37 20.21 -16.99
N TYR A 229 -9.73 19.05 -17.01
CA TYR A 229 -8.57 18.74 -17.83
C TYR A 229 -8.75 17.40 -18.57
N PRO A 230 -9.45 17.39 -19.72
CA PRO A 230 -9.79 16.15 -20.43
C PRO A 230 -8.59 15.33 -20.94
N SER A 231 -7.41 15.92 -21.04
CA SER A 231 -6.16 15.25 -21.43
C SER A 231 -5.42 14.59 -20.26
N SER A 232 -5.98 14.64 -19.05
CA SER A 232 -5.39 14.06 -17.84
C SER A 232 -5.18 12.55 -17.99
N THR A 233 -4.03 12.06 -17.52
CA THR A 233 -3.65 10.63 -17.57
C THR A 233 -3.86 9.96 -16.21
N SER A 234 -3.94 8.62 -16.17
CA SER A 234 -4.01 7.92 -14.88
C SER A 234 -2.74 8.13 -14.06
N GLY A 235 -2.87 8.34 -12.75
CA GLY A 235 -1.73 8.62 -11.88
C GLY A 235 -2.14 9.23 -10.54
N TYR A 236 -1.14 9.63 -9.76
CA TYR A 236 -1.36 10.34 -8.50
C TYR A 236 -1.50 11.84 -8.75
N TYR A 237 -2.52 12.44 -8.12
CA TYR A 237 -2.82 13.86 -8.15
C TYR A 237 -2.74 14.40 -6.73
N HIS A 238 -2.23 15.62 -6.58
CA HIS A 238 -2.24 16.34 -5.32
C HIS A 238 -3.37 17.37 -5.32
N VAL A 239 -4.36 17.16 -4.46
CA VAL A 239 -5.60 17.94 -4.45
C VAL A 239 -6.05 18.19 -3.01
N ASN A 240 -6.35 19.43 -2.65
CA ASN A 240 -6.76 19.84 -1.29
C ASN A 240 -5.84 19.28 -0.19
N SER A 241 -4.51 19.38 -0.39
CA SER A 241 -3.49 18.84 0.52
C SER A 241 -3.51 17.31 0.70
N ARG A 242 -4.11 16.56 -0.24
CA ARG A 242 -4.18 15.10 -0.23
C ARG A 242 -3.63 14.53 -1.53
N HIS A 243 -3.07 13.33 -1.46
CA HIS A 243 -2.73 12.55 -2.64
C HIS A 243 -3.86 11.58 -2.94
N ILE A 244 -4.40 11.63 -4.15
CA ILE A 244 -5.40 10.69 -4.64
C ILE A 244 -4.86 10.00 -5.89
N TYR A 245 -5.19 8.73 -6.08
CA TYR A 245 -4.91 8.06 -7.34
C TYR A 245 -6.15 8.12 -8.23
N CYS A 246 -5.96 8.61 -9.45
CA CYS A 246 -6.99 8.71 -10.46
C CYS A 246 -6.76 7.70 -11.58
N ASN A 247 -7.79 6.92 -11.89
CA ASN A 247 -7.85 6.19 -13.13
C ASN A 247 -8.66 7.00 -14.17
N MET A 248 -7.97 7.58 -15.14
CA MET A 248 -8.55 8.37 -16.24
C MET A 248 -8.89 7.51 -17.46
N GLY A 249 -8.53 6.22 -17.44
CA GLY A 249 -8.96 5.23 -18.43
C GLY A 249 -10.32 4.61 -18.12
N GLU A 250 -10.80 3.76 -19.02
CA GLU A 250 -12.02 2.98 -18.81
C GLU A 250 -11.88 2.02 -17.62
N LEU A 251 -12.92 1.92 -16.80
CA LEU A 251 -13.03 0.95 -15.71
C LEU A 251 -14.49 0.53 -15.54
N CYS A 252 -14.74 -0.76 -15.36
CA CYS A 252 -16.10 -1.32 -15.25
C CYS A 252 -17.05 -0.87 -16.37
N GLY A 253 -16.56 -0.74 -17.61
CA GLY A 253 -17.37 -0.30 -18.77
C GLY A 253 -17.78 1.19 -18.73
N SER A 254 -17.27 1.97 -17.78
CA SER A 254 -17.47 3.43 -17.68
C SER A 254 -16.20 4.15 -18.06
N SER A 255 -16.34 5.34 -18.65
CA SER A 255 -15.21 6.24 -18.95
C SER A 255 -14.41 6.60 -17.68
N GLY A 256 -13.25 7.25 -17.85
CA GLY A 256 -12.37 7.63 -16.75
C GLY A 256 -12.95 8.57 -15.69
N GLY A 257 -12.08 9.00 -14.78
CA GLY A 257 -12.42 9.86 -13.65
C GLY A 257 -12.68 9.09 -12.35
N TRP A 258 -12.18 7.87 -12.27
CA TRP A 258 -12.34 7.00 -11.11
C TRP A 258 -11.34 7.36 -10.01
N THR A 259 -11.84 7.61 -8.79
CA THR A 259 -11.02 7.94 -7.62
C THR A 259 -10.77 6.68 -6.79
N ARG A 260 -9.52 6.27 -6.61
CA ARG A 260 -9.19 5.11 -5.78
C ARG A 260 -9.32 5.46 -4.29
N ILE A 261 -10.10 4.66 -3.56
CA ILE A 261 -10.37 4.84 -2.13
C ILE A 261 -9.85 3.68 -1.26
N GLY A 262 -9.45 2.58 -1.88
CA GLY A 262 -8.82 1.44 -1.21
C GLY A 262 -7.79 0.78 -2.11
N PHE A 263 -6.65 0.40 -1.54
CA PHE A 263 -5.60 -0.33 -2.22
C PHE A 263 -4.80 -1.20 -1.26
N LEU A 264 -4.64 -2.48 -1.60
CA LEU A 264 -3.73 -3.41 -0.96
C LEU A 264 -3.04 -4.22 -2.05
N ASP A 265 -1.72 -4.36 -1.95
CA ASP A 265 -0.94 -5.27 -2.77
C ASP A 265 0.15 -5.95 -1.93
N MET A 266 -0.04 -7.24 -1.66
CA MET A 266 0.85 -8.06 -0.86
C MET A 266 1.95 -8.77 -1.67
N ASN A 267 2.04 -8.53 -2.98
CA ASN A 267 3.11 -9.11 -3.82
C ASN A 267 4.50 -8.59 -3.42
N GLY A 268 4.59 -7.36 -2.91
CA GLY A 268 5.83 -6.80 -2.37
C GLY A 268 6.22 -7.48 -1.05
N ALA A 269 7.50 -7.78 -0.84
CA ALA A 269 7.98 -8.41 0.40
C ALA A 269 7.89 -7.48 1.64
N THR A 270 7.66 -6.18 1.43
CA THR A 270 7.61 -5.14 2.47
C THR A 270 6.20 -4.65 2.79
N SER A 271 5.18 -5.02 2.00
CA SER A 271 3.79 -4.61 2.27
C SER A 271 3.31 -5.18 3.60
N ASP A 272 2.83 -4.34 4.52
CA ASP A 272 2.25 -4.78 5.78
C ASP A 272 0.72 -4.91 5.64
N CYS A 273 0.13 -5.82 6.41
CA CYS A 273 -1.32 -5.97 6.42
C CYS A 273 -2.01 -4.76 7.05
N PRO A 274 -3.26 -4.44 6.64
CA PRO A 274 -4.02 -3.37 7.26
C PRO A 274 -4.16 -3.57 8.78
N PRO A 275 -4.31 -2.49 9.57
CA PRO A 275 -4.44 -2.60 11.02
C PRO A 275 -5.54 -3.57 11.44
N GLY A 276 -5.21 -4.51 12.34
CA GLY A 276 -6.13 -5.54 12.83
C GLY A 276 -6.13 -6.84 12.02
N PHE A 277 -5.56 -6.84 10.81
CA PHE A 277 -5.38 -8.05 10.00
C PHE A 277 -4.10 -8.78 10.39
N ARG A 278 -4.09 -10.10 10.17
CA ARG A 278 -2.95 -10.98 10.43
C ARG A 278 -2.28 -11.38 9.11
N LEU A 279 -0.95 -11.33 9.08
CA LEU A 279 -0.18 -11.82 7.94
C LEU A 279 -0.21 -13.36 7.86
N TYR A 280 -0.63 -13.86 6.71
CA TYR A 280 -0.38 -15.21 6.22
C TYR A 280 0.85 -15.17 5.31
N GLN A 281 1.76 -16.12 5.48
CA GLN A 281 2.93 -16.27 4.62
C GLN A 281 3.25 -17.75 4.41
N VAL A 282 3.00 -18.24 3.19
CA VAL A 282 3.27 -19.62 2.78
C VAL A 282 4.06 -19.58 1.48
N GLY A 283 5.33 -20.00 1.54
CA GLY A 283 6.25 -19.86 0.41
C GLY A 283 6.42 -18.39 0.01
N ALA A 284 6.13 -18.08 -1.26
CA ALA A 284 6.17 -16.72 -1.80
C ALA A 284 4.85 -15.94 -1.63
N VAL A 285 3.75 -16.61 -1.25
CA VAL A 285 2.44 -15.97 -1.10
C VAL A 285 2.35 -15.28 0.24
N ARG A 286 1.96 -14.01 0.21
CA ARG A 286 1.63 -13.18 1.37
C ARG A 286 0.20 -12.69 1.24
N ALA A 287 -0.56 -12.77 2.33
CA ALA A 287 -1.95 -12.35 2.37
C ALA A 287 -2.36 -11.92 3.79
N CYS A 288 -3.51 -11.26 3.91
CA CYS A 288 -4.00 -10.67 5.14
C CYS A 288 -5.32 -11.30 5.56
N GLY A 289 -5.29 -12.09 6.63
CA GLY A 289 -6.43 -12.79 7.19
C GLY A 289 -6.97 -12.14 8.47
N ARG A 290 -7.96 -12.80 9.09
CA ARG A 290 -8.52 -12.36 10.36
C ARG A 290 -7.53 -12.55 11.52
N PRO A 291 -7.65 -11.75 12.60
CA PRO A 291 -6.91 -12.03 13.83
C PRO A 291 -7.32 -13.41 14.37
N VAL A 292 -6.38 -14.10 15.03
CA VAL A 292 -6.64 -15.44 15.60
C VAL A 292 -7.83 -15.36 16.55
N GLY A 293 -8.88 -16.12 16.26
CA GLY A 293 -10.13 -16.00 17.00
C GLY A 293 -11.23 -16.90 16.47
N GLY A 294 -12.42 -16.64 16.99
CA GLY A 294 -13.65 -17.32 16.59
C GLY A 294 -14.40 -16.63 15.45
N PRO A 295 -15.69 -16.99 15.28
CA PRO A 295 -16.63 -16.36 14.35
C PRO A 295 -16.56 -14.82 14.43
N SER A 296 -16.20 -14.15 13.34
CA SER A 296 -15.99 -12.70 13.37
C SER A 296 -15.78 -12.10 11.98
N CYS A 297 -15.89 -10.77 11.90
CA CYS A 297 -15.36 -9.97 10.82
C CYS A 297 -14.25 -9.05 11.35
N VAL A 298 -13.19 -8.89 10.57
CA VAL A 298 -12.26 -7.77 10.69
C VAL A 298 -12.57 -6.76 9.58
N SER A 299 -12.48 -5.47 9.88
CA SER A 299 -12.91 -4.41 8.97
C SER A 299 -11.78 -3.43 8.67
N GLU A 300 -11.78 -2.93 7.45
CA GLU A 300 -11.01 -1.76 7.03
C GLU A 300 -11.98 -0.70 6.48
N ILE A 301 -11.86 0.52 6.99
CA ILE A 301 -12.64 1.65 6.50
C ILE A 301 -11.90 2.28 5.32
N LEU A 302 -12.58 2.39 4.19
CA LEU A 302 -12.09 3.01 2.96
C LEU A 302 -12.69 4.43 2.87
N PRO A 303 -11.92 5.46 3.25
CA PRO A 303 -12.46 6.82 3.33
C PRO A 303 -12.70 7.39 1.93
N THR A 304 -13.94 7.79 1.65
CA THR A 304 -14.30 8.56 0.44
C THR A 304 -13.89 10.02 0.55
N ASN A 305 -13.54 10.46 1.76
CA ASN A 305 -13.06 11.82 2.01
C ASN A 305 -14.08 12.90 1.63
N GLY A 306 -15.38 12.55 1.66
CA GLY A 306 -16.50 13.43 1.31
C GLY A 306 -16.85 13.45 -0.17
N ILE A 307 -16.11 12.73 -1.03
CA ILE A 307 -16.43 12.62 -2.45
C ILE A 307 -17.79 11.96 -2.60
N ASN A 308 -18.70 12.65 -3.28
CA ASN A 308 -19.98 12.07 -3.68
C ASN A 308 -19.75 11.13 -4.87
N TYR A 309 -20.38 9.96 -4.83
CA TYR A 309 -20.28 8.95 -5.87
C TYR A 309 -21.64 8.31 -6.14
N THR A 310 -21.84 7.86 -7.38
CA THR A 310 -22.97 7.01 -7.78
C THR A 310 -22.53 5.64 -8.24
N GLN A 311 -21.22 5.46 -8.52
CA GLN A 311 -20.67 4.19 -8.97
C GLN A 311 -19.52 3.73 -8.08
N ILE A 312 -19.43 2.42 -7.87
CA ILE A 312 -18.31 1.75 -7.21
C ILE A 312 -17.80 0.68 -8.17
N CYS A 313 -16.49 0.63 -8.36
CA CYS A 313 -15.82 -0.39 -9.16
C CYS A 313 -14.59 -0.90 -8.42
N GLY A 314 -14.34 -2.19 -8.44
CA GLY A 314 -13.15 -2.73 -7.81
C GLY A 314 -12.94 -4.20 -8.07
N ARG A 315 -11.84 -4.72 -7.55
CA ARG A 315 -11.53 -6.15 -7.54
C ARG A 315 -10.84 -6.52 -6.25
N VAL A 316 -10.99 -7.78 -5.86
CA VAL A 316 -10.38 -8.37 -4.67
C VAL A 316 -9.82 -9.73 -5.07
N THR A 317 -8.63 -10.05 -4.60
CA THR A 317 -8.02 -11.38 -4.74
C THR A 317 -7.63 -11.87 -3.37
N GLY A 318 -8.01 -13.11 -3.07
CA GLY A 318 -7.67 -13.77 -1.82
C GLY A 318 -7.32 -15.23 -2.01
N TYR A 319 -7.20 -15.95 -0.91
CA TYR A 319 -6.92 -17.36 -0.89
C TYR A 319 -7.81 -18.07 0.11
N GLN A 320 -8.12 -19.32 -0.16
CA GLN A 320 -8.83 -20.19 0.76
C GLN A 320 -7.88 -20.70 1.84
N TRP A 321 -8.26 -20.58 3.12
CA TRP A 321 -7.65 -21.33 4.21
C TRP A 321 -8.60 -22.43 4.69
N ALA A 322 -8.17 -23.68 4.59
CA ALA A 322 -8.95 -24.87 4.94
C ALA A 322 -10.34 -24.95 4.31
N SER A 323 -11.43 -24.72 5.03
CA SER A 323 -12.77 -25.17 4.62
C SER A 323 -13.90 -24.12 4.54
N PRO A 324 -13.65 -22.87 4.11
CA PRO A 324 -14.70 -21.85 4.09
C PRO A 324 -15.93 -22.35 3.32
N ASP A 325 -17.12 -22.04 3.81
CA ASP A 325 -18.36 -22.68 3.32
C ASP A 325 -19.35 -21.68 2.69
N ALA A 326 -18.83 -20.60 2.13
CA ALA A 326 -19.55 -19.52 1.45
C ALA A 326 -20.61 -18.86 2.35
N VAL A 327 -21.88 -19.23 2.22
CA VAL A 327 -22.99 -18.71 3.05
C VAL A 327 -23.82 -19.84 3.67
N ASP A 328 -23.20 -21.00 3.89
CA ASP A 328 -23.87 -22.14 4.48
C ASP A 328 -24.52 -21.79 5.84
N THR A 329 -25.66 -22.41 6.10
CA THR A 329 -26.45 -22.20 7.32
C THR A 329 -26.58 -23.45 8.18
N ARG A 330 -26.00 -24.58 7.76
CA ARG A 330 -26.10 -25.88 8.47
C ARG A 330 -25.77 -25.79 9.96
N PHE A 331 -24.81 -24.93 10.32
CA PHE A 331 -24.34 -24.78 11.70
C PHE A 331 -24.67 -23.40 12.31
N ARG A 332 -25.52 -22.60 11.66
CA ARG A 332 -25.84 -21.22 12.04
C ARG A 332 -27.33 -21.01 12.27
N SER A 333 -27.65 -19.97 13.04
CA SER A 333 -29.02 -19.47 13.07
C SER A 333 -29.31 -18.62 11.83
N ASN A 334 -30.54 -18.68 11.33
CA ASN A 334 -31.01 -17.79 10.26
C ASN A 334 -30.89 -16.29 10.62
N ALA A 335 -30.79 -15.95 11.92
CA ALA A 335 -30.59 -14.57 12.37
C ALA A 335 -29.19 -14.05 12.02
N ILE A 336 -28.15 -14.87 12.16
CA ILE A 336 -26.76 -14.53 11.78
C ILE A 336 -26.65 -14.42 10.26
N HIS A 337 -27.18 -15.43 9.55
CA HIS A 337 -27.12 -15.49 8.10
C HIS A 337 -27.79 -14.29 7.43
N ASN A 338 -28.90 -13.77 7.99
CA ASN A 338 -29.64 -12.65 7.41
C ASN A 338 -29.32 -11.28 8.06
N ASP A 339 -28.26 -11.17 8.85
CA ASP A 339 -27.83 -9.90 9.44
C ASP A 339 -26.56 -9.39 8.75
N ILE A 340 -26.71 -8.29 8.01
CA ILE A 340 -25.59 -7.60 7.35
C ILE A 340 -24.50 -7.18 8.34
N ASN A 341 -24.81 -7.01 9.63
CA ASN A 341 -23.83 -6.66 10.66
C ASN A 341 -23.08 -7.86 11.24
N SER A 342 -23.55 -9.07 10.94
CA SER A 342 -22.91 -10.31 11.37
C SER A 342 -21.79 -10.75 10.41
N TYR A 343 -21.14 -11.86 10.73
CA TYR A 343 -20.25 -12.62 9.85
C TYR A 343 -21.06 -13.53 8.91
N TYR A 344 -22.00 -12.94 8.16
CA TYR A 344 -22.98 -13.71 7.36
C TYR A 344 -22.38 -14.52 6.19
N VAL A 345 -21.08 -14.33 5.91
CA VAL A 345 -20.36 -14.90 4.79
C VAL A 345 -18.94 -15.27 5.20
N ASP A 346 -18.46 -16.34 4.62
CA ASP A 346 -17.07 -16.74 4.56
C ASP A 346 -16.41 -16.09 3.33
N GLY A 347 -15.77 -14.94 3.56
CA GLY A 347 -15.13 -14.15 2.52
C GLY A 347 -15.18 -12.64 2.78
N VAL A 348 -15.26 -11.85 1.71
CA VAL A 348 -15.20 -10.38 1.79
C VAL A 348 -16.58 -9.77 1.57
N SER A 349 -17.03 -8.96 2.52
CA SER A 349 -18.24 -8.14 2.43
C SER A 349 -17.86 -6.68 2.26
N ILE A 350 -18.21 -6.08 1.13
CA ILE A 350 -18.07 -4.64 0.90
C ILE A 350 -19.42 -3.99 1.22
N THR A 351 -19.38 -3.00 2.10
CA THR A 351 -20.57 -2.27 2.54
C THR A 351 -20.33 -0.77 2.58
N ARG A 352 -21.39 0.01 2.73
CA ARG A 352 -21.31 1.47 2.91
C ARG A 352 -22.29 1.95 3.98
N GLY A 353 -21.98 3.08 4.57
CA GLY A 353 -22.92 3.84 5.38
C GLY A 353 -23.25 3.30 6.75
N SER A 354 -24.07 4.06 7.48
CA SER A 354 -24.57 3.71 8.82
C SER A 354 -26.02 4.19 8.96
N PRO A 355 -27.04 3.32 8.86
CA PRO A 355 -26.94 1.86 8.90
C PRO A 355 -26.26 1.24 7.67
N ARG A 356 -25.61 0.10 7.90
CA ARG A 356 -24.83 -0.61 6.89
C ARG A 356 -25.71 -1.03 5.70
N GLN A 357 -25.24 -0.73 4.49
CA GLN A 357 -25.86 -1.11 3.22
C GLN A 357 -24.90 -1.98 2.43
N HIS A 358 -25.43 -2.98 1.73
CA HIS A 358 -24.64 -3.90 0.92
C HIS A 358 -24.16 -3.23 -0.39
N VAL A 359 -22.90 -3.51 -0.76
CA VAL A 359 -22.31 -3.12 -2.05
C VAL A 359 -22.01 -4.36 -2.88
N TRP A 360 -21.17 -5.26 -2.37
CA TRP A 360 -20.76 -6.49 -3.04
C TRP A 360 -20.29 -7.55 -2.03
N THR A 361 -20.44 -8.83 -2.37
CA THR A 361 -19.90 -9.94 -1.56
C THR A 361 -18.97 -10.82 -2.41
N PHE A 362 -17.83 -11.23 -1.84
CA PHE A 362 -16.94 -12.24 -2.40
C PHE A 362 -16.94 -13.43 -1.46
N MET A 363 -17.42 -14.58 -1.93
CA MET A 363 -17.62 -15.78 -1.12
C MET A 363 -16.54 -16.81 -1.42
N ALA A 364 -15.98 -17.46 -0.41
CA ALA A 364 -15.07 -18.59 -0.58
C ALA A 364 -15.84 -19.89 -0.36
N GLY A 365 -15.89 -20.76 -1.36
CA GLY A 365 -16.45 -22.10 -1.24
C GLY A 365 -15.44 -23.12 -0.71
N VAL A 366 -15.94 -24.29 -0.30
CA VAL A 366 -15.08 -25.32 0.35
C VAL A 366 -14.26 -26.15 -0.65
N ARG A 367 -14.83 -26.45 -1.82
CA ARG A 367 -14.19 -27.16 -2.93
C ARG A 367 -15.01 -27.02 -4.22
N ASP A 368 -14.35 -27.21 -5.36
CA ASP A 368 -14.98 -27.08 -6.68
C ASP A 368 -14.98 -28.38 -7.51
N SER A 369 -14.53 -29.49 -6.91
CA SER A 369 -14.33 -30.78 -7.59
C SER A 369 -15.48 -31.78 -7.38
N SER A 370 -16.33 -31.51 -6.39
CA SER A 370 -17.42 -32.39 -5.98
C SER A 370 -18.50 -31.60 -5.25
N TYR A 371 -19.68 -32.19 -5.11
CA TYR A 371 -20.81 -31.56 -4.43
C TYR A 371 -20.60 -31.51 -2.91
N ASP A 372 -20.69 -30.33 -2.31
CA ASP A 372 -20.83 -30.09 -0.87
C ASP A 372 -21.89 -29.01 -0.63
N ALA A 373 -22.49 -29.00 0.56
CA ALA A 373 -23.40 -27.92 0.94
C ALA A 373 -22.65 -26.60 1.23
N GLY A 374 -21.33 -26.64 1.46
CA GLY A 374 -20.44 -25.48 1.57
C GLY A 374 -19.86 -24.95 0.24
N ASN A 375 -20.32 -25.49 -0.90
CA ASN A 375 -19.87 -25.00 -2.20
C ASN A 375 -20.50 -23.65 -2.54
N CYS A 376 -19.93 -22.98 -3.54
CA CYS A 376 -20.43 -21.72 -4.02
C CYS A 376 -21.91 -21.76 -4.44
N PRO A 377 -22.75 -20.77 -4.05
CA PRO A 377 -24.18 -20.71 -4.39
C PRO A 377 -24.51 -20.77 -5.89
N CYS A 378 -23.58 -20.29 -6.73
CA CYS A 378 -23.67 -20.34 -8.19
C CYS A 378 -23.24 -21.68 -8.81
N SER A 379 -22.77 -22.64 -8.00
CA SER A 379 -22.35 -23.96 -8.46
C SER A 379 -23.49 -24.70 -9.16
N THR A 380 -23.15 -25.46 -10.21
CA THR A 380 -24.16 -26.14 -11.03
C THR A 380 -25.02 -27.09 -10.18
N PRO A 381 -26.37 -27.02 -10.28
CA PRO A 381 -27.26 -27.90 -9.54
C PRO A 381 -26.93 -29.39 -9.72
N PRO A 382 -27.08 -30.22 -8.67
CA PRO A 382 -27.71 -29.88 -7.37
C PRO A 382 -26.76 -29.14 -6.40
N GLY A 383 -25.61 -28.66 -6.88
CA GLY A 383 -24.37 -28.43 -6.12
C GLY A 383 -24.28 -27.27 -5.15
N ALA A 384 -25.32 -26.45 -4.98
CA ALA A 384 -25.42 -25.58 -3.81
C ALA A 384 -26.87 -25.53 -3.34
N THR A 385 -27.10 -25.87 -2.07
CA THR A 385 -28.41 -25.74 -1.41
C THR A 385 -28.51 -24.45 -0.60
N GLN A 386 -27.46 -23.63 -0.66
CA GLN A 386 -27.36 -22.38 0.07
C GLN A 386 -28.37 -21.37 -0.47
N VAL A 387 -29.04 -20.69 0.45
CA VAL A 387 -29.92 -19.57 0.13
C VAL A 387 -29.10 -18.31 0.24
N ILE A 388 -29.03 -17.52 -0.84
CA ILE A 388 -28.39 -16.20 -0.77
C ILE A 388 -29.26 -15.24 0.04
N GLN A 389 -28.62 -14.43 0.88
CA GLN A 389 -29.30 -13.37 1.61
C GLN A 389 -29.98 -12.39 0.65
N SER A 390 -31.18 -11.96 1.02
CA SER A 390 -31.97 -11.02 0.20
C SER A 390 -31.26 -9.69 -0.07
N PHE A 391 -30.42 -9.23 0.87
CA PHE A 391 -29.65 -7.98 0.71
C PHE A 391 -28.41 -8.14 -0.19
N VAL A 392 -27.93 -9.37 -0.41
CA VAL A 392 -26.83 -9.65 -1.34
C VAL A 392 -27.35 -9.82 -2.77
N GLY A 393 -28.46 -10.53 -2.94
CA GLY A 393 -29.07 -10.74 -4.25
C GLY A 393 -28.10 -11.35 -5.26
N ASN A 394 -27.86 -10.66 -6.38
CA ASN A 394 -26.94 -11.09 -7.43
C ASN A 394 -25.57 -10.38 -7.35
N ASP A 395 -25.36 -9.53 -6.35
CA ASP A 395 -24.18 -8.68 -6.22
C ASP A 395 -23.07 -9.44 -5.47
N TYR A 396 -22.67 -10.58 -6.03
CA TYR A 396 -21.63 -11.41 -5.47
C TYR A 396 -20.78 -12.14 -6.52
N PHE A 397 -19.56 -12.47 -6.11
CA PHE A 397 -18.76 -13.51 -6.74
C PHE A 397 -18.50 -14.62 -5.73
N CYS A 398 -18.30 -15.85 -6.22
CA CYS A 398 -17.95 -16.97 -5.37
C CYS A 398 -16.97 -17.88 -6.09
N GLU A 399 -15.98 -18.37 -5.36
CA GLU A 399 -14.99 -19.32 -5.88
C GLU A 399 -14.37 -20.15 -4.75
N SER A 400 -13.89 -21.34 -5.06
CA SER A 400 -13.09 -22.20 -4.19
C SER A 400 -11.71 -22.41 -4.79
N GLY A 401 -10.66 -22.23 -3.99
CA GLY A 401 -9.28 -22.52 -4.41
C GLY A 401 -8.88 -23.99 -4.25
N ASN A 402 -9.81 -24.85 -3.82
CA ASN A 402 -9.58 -26.26 -3.56
C ASN A 402 -10.19 -27.18 -4.64
N HIS A 403 -9.33 -27.68 -5.52
CA HIS A 403 -9.69 -28.66 -6.56
C HIS A 403 -9.71 -30.13 -6.12
N ALA A 404 -9.54 -30.40 -4.83
CA ALA A 404 -9.55 -31.76 -4.29
C ALA A 404 -10.91 -32.11 -3.67
N ASN A 405 -11.24 -33.41 -3.65
CA ASN A 405 -12.48 -33.91 -3.04
C ASN A 405 -12.56 -33.73 -1.51
N GLY A 406 -11.44 -33.37 -0.87
CA GLY A 406 -11.37 -33.07 0.55
C GLY A 406 -10.55 -31.81 0.77
N TRP A 407 -10.64 -31.27 1.98
CA TRP A 407 -9.85 -30.11 2.39
C TRP A 407 -8.84 -30.51 3.48
N THR A 408 -7.84 -29.67 3.67
CA THR A 408 -6.81 -29.82 4.71
C THR A 408 -6.50 -28.46 5.33
N TYR A 409 -5.89 -28.45 6.53
CA TYR A 409 -5.47 -27.22 7.23
C TYR A 409 -4.26 -26.55 6.56
N THR A 410 -4.49 -26.00 5.36
CA THR A 410 -3.49 -25.32 4.54
C THR A 410 -4.07 -24.07 3.89
N LEU A 411 -3.18 -23.18 3.46
CA LEU A 411 -3.50 -22.11 2.53
C LEU A 411 -3.41 -22.67 1.11
N TYR A 412 -4.49 -22.57 0.35
CA TYR A 412 -4.54 -23.01 -1.04
C TYR A 412 -3.97 -21.89 -1.91
N THR A 413 -2.66 -21.95 -2.20
CA THR A 413 -1.93 -20.88 -2.90
C THR A 413 -1.87 -21.03 -4.42
N SER A 414 -2.28 -22.19 -4.96
CA SER A 414 -2.18 -22.48 -6.40
C SER A 414 -3.28 -21.82 -7.22
N ASP A 415 -4.39 -21.48 -6.57
CA ASP A 415 -5.59 -20.97 -7.20
C ASP A 415 -6.14 -19.78 -6.40
N PRO A 416 -5.81 -18.53 -6.77
CA PRO A 416 -6.31 -17.34 -6.12
C PRO A 416 -7.81 -17.17 -6.35
N LEU A 417 -8.53 -16.78 -5.30
CA LEU A 417 -9.97 -16.59 -5.36
C LEU A 417 -10.36 -15.31 -6.11
N TRP A 418 -11.47 -15.41 -6.83
CA TRP A 418 -12.21 -14.35 -7.52
C TRP A 418 -11.47 -13.68 -8.67
N ASP A 419 -10.53 -14.41 -9.29
CA ASP A 419 -9.80 -13.96 -10.47
C ASP A 419 -10.44 -14.42 -11.79
N GLY A 420 -11.45 -15.31 -11.71
CA GLY A 420 -12.18 -15.87 -12.85
C GLY A 420 -11.41 -16.95 -13.60
N GLN A 421 -10.39 -17.55 -13.00
CA GLN A 421 -9.51 -18.55 -13.58
C GLN A 421 -9.44 -19.78 -12.66
N GLY A 422 -8.81 -20.87 -13.12
CA GLY A 422 -8.55 -22.05 -12.26
C GLY A 422 -9.76 -22.91 -11.87
N CYS A 423 -10.98 -22.43 -12.09
CA CYS A 423 -12.18 -23.06 -11.56
C CYS A 423 -12.45 -24.51 -12.03
N GLY A 424 -12.82 -25.33 -11.07
CA GLY A 424 -13.23 -26.71 -11.23
C GLY A 424 -14.61 -26.88 -11.87
N THR A 425 -14.99 -28.13 -12.08
CA THR A 425 -16.17 -28.48 -12.89
C THR A 425 -17.50 -28.05 -12.26
N GLN A 426 -17.54 -27.79 -10.94
CA GLN A 426 -18.76 -27.42 -10.23
C GLN A 426 -19.00 -25.90 -10.28
N GLU A 427 -17.93 -25.11 -10.40
CA GLU A 427 -17.95 -23.65 -10.29
C GLU A 427 -17.78 -22.93 -11.64
N PHE A 428 -17.87 -23.65 -12.76
CA PHE A 428 -17.79 -23.06 -14.11
C PHE A 428 -18.75 -21.88 -14.30
N VAL A 429 -19.98 -21.95 -13.75
CA VAL A 429 -20.96 -20.85 -13.81
C VAL A 429 -20.51 -19.67 -12.96
N CYS A 430 -19.92 -19.92 -11.79
CA CYS A 430 -19.39 -18.89 -10.90
C CYS A 430 -18.27 -18.10 -11.58
N CYS A 431 -17.38 -18.79 -12.28
CA CYS A 431 -16.23 -18.16 -12.93
C CYS A 431 -16.56 -17.53 -14.28
N ALA A 432 -17.72 -17.88 -14.84
CA ALA A 432 -18.31 -17.17 -15.97
C ALA A 432 -19.17 -15.97 -15.51
N ALA A 433 -19.17 -15.60 -14.23
CA ALA A 433 -19.92 -14.44 -13.75
C ALA A 433 -19.46 -13.16 -14.46
N ALA A 434 -20.44 -12.38 -14.92
CA ALA A 434 -20.16 -11.14 -15.63
C ALA A 434 -19.40 -10.16 -14.73
N GLY A 435 -18.37 -9.54 -15.30
CA GLY A 435 -17.56 -8.54 -14.61
C GLY A 435 -16.26 -9.09 -14.01
N LEU A 436 -16.17 -10.37 -13.65
CA LEU A 436 -14.95 -10.95 -13.06
C LEU A 436 -13.68 -10.56 -13.85
N PRO A 437 -12.61 -10.10 -13.17
CA PRO A 437 -12.44 -9.99 -11.70
C PRO A 437 -13.00 -8.68 -11.10
N TRP A 438 -13.63 -7.83 -11.89
CA TRP A 438 -14.13 -6.51 -11.49
C TRP A 438 -15.63 -6.50 -11.17
N PHE A 439 -15.99 -6.14 -9.95
CA PHE A 439 -17.38 -5.82 -9.64
C PHE A 439 -17.70 -4.38 -10.02
N HIS A 440 -18.95 -4.14 -10.43
CA HIS A 440 -19.47 -2.81 -10.71
C HIS A 440 -20.82 -2.63 -10.02
N ARG A 441 -20.91 -1.63 -9.15
CA ARG A 441 -22.16 -1.23 -8.50
C ARG A 441 -22.56 0.16 -8.97
N ASP A 442 -23.64 0.24 -9.73
CA ASP A 442 -24.20 1.49 -10.23
C ASP A 442 -25.52 1.81 -9.51
N TYR A 443 -25.55 2.92 -8.78
CA TYR A 443 -26.74 3.42 -8.07
C TYR A 443 -27.56 4.40 -8.91
N GLY A 444 -27.23 4.58 -10.19
CA GLY A 444 -27.91 5.50 -11.10
C GLY A 444 -27.74 6.95 -10.67
N SER A 445 -28.85 7.63 -10.35
CA SER A 445 -28.85 9.01 -9.87
C SER A 445 -28.69 9.14 -8.35
N ALA A 446 -28.72 8.03 -7.59
CA ALA A 446 -28.59 8.06 -6.14
C ALA A 446 -27.11 8.19 -5.75
N SER A 447 -26.73 9.37 -5.27
CA SER A 447 -25.38 9.65 -4.79
C SER A 447 -25.24 9.45 -3.29
N SER A 448 -24.03 9.09 -2.86
CA SER A 448 -23.63 9.04 -1.45
C SER A 448 -22.20 9.56 -1.32
N SER A 449 -21.84 10.06 -0.14
CA SER A 449 -20.44 10.33 0.26
C SER A 449 -20.02 9.47 1.45
N GLU A 450 -20.83 8.48 1.82
CA GLU A 450 -20.51 7.59 2.92
C GLU A 450 -19.24 6.78 2.64
N ASN A 451 -18.45 6.52 3.68
CA ASN A 451 -17.28 5.66 3.55
C ASN A 451 -17.71 4.24 3.17
N LEU A 452 -16.83 3.56 2.44
CA LEU A 452 -16.95 2.11 2.25
C LEU A 452 -16.26 1.39 3.41
N GLU A 453 -16.69 0.17 3.66
CA GLU A 453 -16.10 -0.74 4.61
C GLU A 453 -15.85 -2.07 3.90
N LEU A 454 -14.59 -2.50 3.86
CA LEU A 454 -14.21 -3.84 3.46
C LEU A 454 -14.13 -4.70 4.71
N ARG A 455 -14.90 -5.79 4.74
CA ARG A 455 -14.98 -6.69 5.88
C ARG A 455 -14.55 -8.08 5.46
N LEU A 456 -13.52 -8.60 6.09
CA LEU A 456 -13.15 -10.01 5.95
C LEU A 456 -13.85 -10.78 7.07
N CYS A 457 -14.83 -11.58 6.69
CA CYS A 457 -15.69 -12.33 7.58
C CYS A 457 -15.43 -13.82 7.40
N ALA A 458 -15.53 -14.55 8.49
CA ALA A 458 -15.84 -15.96 8.41
C ALA A 458 -16.61 -16.36 9.65
N ASP A 459 -17.40 -17.38 9.49
CA ASP A 459 -18.32 -17.80 10.50
C ASP A 459 -17.61 -18.76 11.45
N GLU A 460 -16.58 -19.52 11.07
CA GLU A 460 -15.82 -20.36 11.99
C GLU A 460 -14.61 -19.66 12.63
N THR A 461 -13.89 -20.43 13.48
CA THR A 461 -12.60 -20.01 13.99
C THR A 461 -11.57 -19.99 12.87
N THR A 462 -10.56 -19.13 12.98
CA THR A 462 -9.48 -18.99 11.98
C THR A 462 -8.61 -20.24 11.80
N ALA A 463 -8.81 -21.29 12.62
CA ALA A 463 -8.14 -22.57 12.44
C ALA A 463 -8.82 -23.43 11.35
N PHE A 464 -10.13 -23.28 11.17
CA PHE A 464 -10.93 -24.02 10.20
C PHE A 464 -11.18 -23.16 8.96
N ASP A 465 -11.67 -21.92 9.13
CA ASP A 465 -12.02 -21.08 8.00
C ASP A 465 -11.38 -19.69 8.12
N ASP A 466 -10.61 -19.32 7.11
CA ASP A 466 -10.14 -17.94 6.92
C ASP A 466 -10.03 -17.67 5.42
N ILE A 467 -10.09 -16.40 5.03
CA ILE A 467 -10.01 -16.02 3.62
C ILE A 467 -8.98 -14.90 3.43
N PRO A 468 -7.68 -15.18 3.60
CA PRO A 468 -6.67 -14.14 3.55
C PRO A 468 -6.65 -13.42 2.19
N ILE A 469 -6.74 -12.09 2.19
CA ILE A 469 -6.71 -11.26 0.99
C ILE A 469 -5.28 -10.82 0.66
N SER A 470 -4.85 -10.96 -0.59
CA SER A 470 -3.52 -10.50 -1.03
C SER A 470 -3.58 -9.22 -1.85
N TYR A 471 -4.74 -8.92 -2.43
CA TYR A 471 -4.89 -7.77 -3.29
C TYR A 471 -6.30 -7.20 -3.22
N TYR A 472 -6.42 -5.88 -3.21
CA TYR A 472 -7.66 -5.23 -3.64
C TYR A 472 -7.36 -3.84 -4.19
N GLU A 473 -8.22 -3.39 -5.10
CA GLU A 473 -8.31 -1.99 -5.49
C GLU A 473 -9.77 -1.61 -5.68
N ILE A 474 -10.17 -0.50 -5.05
CA ILE A 474 -11.57 -0.07 -5.02
C ILE A 474 -11.64 1.41 -5.35
N TYR A 475 -12.54 1.76 -6.26
CA TYR A 475 -12.72 3.08 -6.83
C TYR A 475 -14.18 3.54 -6.70
N VAL A 476 -14.34 4.86 -6.62
CA VAL A 476 -15.63 5.53 -6.69
C VAL A 476 -15.64 6.57 -7.81
N LYS A 477 -16.83 6.84 -8.36
CA LYS A 477 -17.05 7.85 -9.39
C LYS A 477 -18.38 8.57 -9.17
#